data_AF-A0A6B1I5R6-F1
#
_entry.id   AF-A0A6B1I5R6-F1
#
_cell.length_a   1.000
_cell.length_b   1.000
_cell.length_c   1.000
_cell.angle_alpha   90.00
_cell.angle_beta   90.00
_cell.angle_gamma   90.00
#
_symmetry.space_group_name_H-M   'P 1'
#
loop_
_entity.id
_entity.type
_entity.pdbx_description
1 polymer ?
#
loop_
_entity_poly.entity_id
_entity_poly.type
_entity_poly.pdbx_seq_one_letter_code
_entity_poly.pdbx_strand_id
1 'polypeptide(L)'
;MQLPIQVENLMQQMGYVIGAVVTGGIALLLVLIQGRNEAKRAALATSASLVTAARAESRKRVIESVENLWCSINRARLNYWSISFMHSNWTLERIADFFQGKRDESGSLESSLEQFKDLKFTVKQKQLFEEGLNETEVLHVSPRLWTLYNAIVAARSQLGVLTFLSFQGEQYIDWRTNEIMLSALKGNIEGEDIESPKSVATDDFEEIVAWLEAEFIKEGSRLIQGSKEFAHSVQETYIALLRRNESATESLVTRS
;
A
#
# COMPACT_ATOMS: atom_id res chain seq x y z
N MET A 1 -82.74 -42.68 23.45
CA MET A 1 -81.44 -43.26 23.09
C MET A 1 -80.35 -42.30 23.55
N GLN A 2 -79.78 -42.52 24.74
CA GLN A 2 -78.68 -41.73 25.29
C GLN A 2 -77.37 -42.41 24.88
N LEU A 3 -76.51 -41.69 24.15
CA LEU A 3 -75.12 -42.13 23.94
C LEU A 3 -74.39 -42.11 25.29
N PRO A 4 -73.53 -43.09 25.59
CA PRO A 4 -72.90 -43.20 26.89
C PRO A 4 -71.84 -42.11 27.06
N ILE A 5 -71.92 -41.41 28.19
CA ILE A 5 -71.02 -40.35 28.71
C ILE A 5 -69.51 -40.71 28.62
N GLN A 6 -69.17 -41.99 28.43
CA GLN A 6 -67.80 -42.44 28.24
C GLN A 6 -67.17 -42.09 26.88
N VAL A 7 -67.96 -41.86 25.81
CA VAL A 7 -67.41 -41.53 24.48
C VAL A 7 -67.03 -40.05 24.36
N GLU A 8 -67.79 -39.15 25.00
CA GLU A 8 -67.47 -37.72 25.05
C GLU A 8 -66.17 -37.45 25.82
N ASN A 9 -65.98 -38.11 26.97
CA ASN A 9 -64.74 -37.98 27.75
C ASN A 9 -63.51 -38.51 26.99
N LEU A 10 -63.68 -39.57 26.18
CA LEU A 10 -62.61 -40.12 25.35
C LEU A 10 -62.24 -39.18 24.20
N MET A 11 -63.23 -38.56 23.54
CA MET A 11 -62.98 -37.57 22.48
C MET A 11 -62.36 -36.27 23.02
N GLN A 12 -62.75 -35.83 24.21
CA GLN A 12 -62.14 -34.66 24.86
C GLN A 12 -60.70 -34.94 25.29
N GLN A 13 -60.41 -36.11 25.86
CA GLN A 13 -59.03 -36.51 26.19
C GLN A 13 -58.17 -36.69 24.94
N MET A 14 -58.70 -37.30 23.87
CA MET A 14 -57.97 -37.42 22.60
C MET A 14 -57.72 -36.05 21.94
N GLY A 15 -58.68 -35.12 22.01
CA GLY A 15 -58.50 -33.74 21.54
C GLY A 15 -57.40 -32.99 22.30
N TYR A 16 -57.34 -33.16 23.63
CA TYR A 16 -56.29 -32.58 24.47
C TYR A 16 -54.90 -33.20 24.19
N VAL A 17 -54.82 -34.51 23.98
CA VAL A 17 -53.55 -35.19 23.66
C VAL A 17 -53.04 -34.78 22.28
N ILE A 18 -53.91 -34.69 21.28
CA ILE A 18 -53.53 -34.22 19.93
C ILE A 18 -53.12 -32.74 19.98
N GLY A 19 -53.84 -31.91 20.71
CA GLY A 19 -53.49 -30.50 20.93
C GLY A 19 -52.11 -30.34 21.60
N ALA A 20 -51.85 -31.08 22.68
CA ALA A 20 -50.57 -31.00 23.39
C ALA A 20 -49.38 -31.50 22.56
N VAL A 21 -49.55 -32.57 21.76
CA VAL A 21 -48.50 -33.11 20.89
C VAL A 21 -48.19 -32.17 19.71
N VAL A 22 -49.21 -31.58 19.09
CA VAL A 22 -49.03 -30.62 17.98
C VAL A 22 -48.37 -29.33 18.49
N THR A 23 -48.83 -28.80 19.63
CA THR A 23 -48.28 -27.55 20.21
C THR A 23 -46.85 -27.75 20.72
N GLY A 24 -46.57 -28.89 21.37
CA GLY A 24 -45.22 -29.25 21.83
C GLY A 24 -44.24 -29.52 20.68
N GLY A 25 -44.71 -30.16 19.60
CA GLY A 25 -43.92 -30.40 18.39
C GLY A 25 -43.54 -29.12 17.66
N ILE A 26 -44.47 -28.16 17.54
CA ILE A 26 -44.21 -26.83 16.96
C ILE A 26 -43.23 -26.02 17.82
N ALA A 27 -43.40 -26.04 19.15
CA ALA A 27 -42.49 -25.35 20.06
C ALA A 27 -41.06 -25.91 19.97
N LEU A 28 -40.90 -27.24 19.91
CA LEU A 28 -39.59 -27.88 19.75
C LEU A 28 -38.94 -27.54 18.39
N LEU A 29 -39.73 -27.52 17.31
CA LEU A 29 -39.28 -27.11 15.98
C LEU A 29 -38.83 -25.64 15.96
N LEU A 30 -39.57 -24.75 16.62
CA LEU A 30 -39.20 -23.33 16.75
C LEU A 30 -37.91 -23.15 17.54
N VAL A 31 -37.71 -23.86 18.65
CA VAL A 31 -36.46 -23.84 19.44
C VAL A 31 -35.29 -24.37 18.61
N LEU A 32 -35.46 -25.45 17.86
CA LEU A 32 -34.42 -26.00 17.00
C LEU A 32 -34.07 -25.07 15.83
N ILE A 33 -35.06 -24.39 15.23
CA ILE A 33 -34.86 -23.39 14.18
C ILE A 33 -34.18 -22.15 14.73
N GLN A 34 -34.58 -21.66 15.91
CA GLN A 34 -33.95 -20.54 16.61
C GLN A 34 -32.49 -20.86 16.94
N GLY A 35 -32.20 -22.02 17.55
CA GLY A 35 -30.83 -22.42 17.86
C GLY A 35 -29.94 -22.60 16.62
N ARG A 36 -30.48 -23.10 15.50
CA ARG A 36 -29.75 -23.16 14.22
C ARG A 36 -29.49 -21.77 13.63
N ASN A 37 -30.42 -20.84 13.79
CA ASN A 37 -30.27 -19.46 13.34
C ASN A 37 -29.28 -18.68 14.21
N GLU A 38 -29.27 -18.91 15.53
CA GLU A 38 -28.29 -18.35 16.47
C GLU A 38 -26.88 -18.86 16.18
N ALA A 39 -26.71 -20.17 15.95
CA ALA A 39 -25.42 -20.74 15.57
C ALA A 39 -24.90 -20.17 14.23
N LYS A 40 -25.78 -20.00 13.24
CA LYS A 40 -25.45 -19.35 11.96
C LYS A 40 -25.08 -17.87 12.16
N ARG A 41 -25.77 -17.15 13.05
CA ARG A 41 -25.47 -15.75 13.39
C ARG A 41 -24.12 -15.61 14.09
N ALA A 42 -23.85 -16.46 15.08
CA ALA A 42 -22.58 -16.48 15.79
C ALA A 42 -21.40 -16.79 14.87
N ALA A 43 -21.57 -17.75 13.95
CA ALA A 43 -20.58 -18.06 12.92
C ALA A 43 -20.36 -16.87 11.96
N LEU A 44 -21.44 -16.24 11.48
CA LEU A 44 -21.36 -15.08 10.59
C LEU A 44 -20.67 -13.87 11.28
N ALA A 45 -21.01 -13.61 12.54
CA ALA A 45 -20.39 -12.56 13.34
C ALA A 45 -18.90 -12.81 13.57
N THR A 46 -18.52 -14.07 13.83
CA THR A 46 -17.11 -14.48 14.00
C THR A 46 -16.34 -14.32 12.69
N SER A 47 -16.87 -14.81 11.58
CA SER A 47 -16.24 -14.65 10.25
C SER A 47 -16.12 -13.18 9.86
N ALA A 48 -17.14 -12.36 10.12
CA ALA A 48 -17.09 -10.93 9.84
C ALA A 48 -16.07 -10.19 10.72
N SER A 49 -15.96 -10.55 12.01
CA SER A 49 -14.93 -10.03 12.91
C SER A 49 -13.52 -10.37 12.43
N LEU A 50 -13.28 -11.64 12.04
CA LEU A 50 -12.00 -12.08 11.49
C LEU A 50 -11.64 -11.36 10.19
N VAL A 51 -12.60 -11.20 9.29
CA VAL A 51 -12.41 -10.47 8.03
C VAL A 51 -12.12 -8.98 8.30
N THR A 52 -12.77 -8.39 9.29
CA THR A 52 -12.55 -6.98 9.68
C THR A 52 -11.15 -6.81 10.29
N ALA A 53 -10.74 -7.70 11.19
CA ALA A 53 -9.42 -7.69 11.80
C ALA A 53 -8.30 -7.91 10.78
N ALA A 54 -8.44 -8.90 9.90
CA ALA A 54 -7.47 -9.16 8.83
C ALA A 54 -7.34 -7.97 7.86
N ARG A 55 -8.43 -7.25 7.59
CA ARG A 55 -8.43 -6.05 6.74
C ARG A 55 -7.79 -4.83 7.43
N ALA A 56 -8.05 -4.65 8.71
CA ALA A 56 -7.39 -3.60 9.49
C ALA A 56 -5.87 -3.81 9.50
N GLU A 57 -5.41 -5.05 9.70
CA GLU A 57 -4.01 -5.41 9.63
C GLU A 57 -3.44 -5.21 8.22
N SER A 58 -4.15 -5.64 7.17
CA SER A 58 -3.72 -5.41 5.78
C SER A 58 -3.59 -3.92 5.44
N ARG A 59 -4.51 -3.07 5.90
CA ARG A 59 -4.37 -1.61 5.72
C ARG A 59 -3.13 -1.09 6.44
N LYS A 60 -2.95 -1.49 7.70
CA LYS A 60 -1.80 -1.05 8.50
C LYS A 60 -0.50 -1.40 7.78
N ARG A 61 -0.39 -2.62 7.25
CA ARG A 61 0.72 -3.05 6.39
C ARG A 61 0.91 -2.15 5.19
N VAL A 62 -0.14 -1.83 4.42
CA VAL A 62 -0.03 -0.92 3.27
C VAL A 62 0.53 0.45 3.67
N ILE A 63 0.05 1.03 4.77
CA ILE A 63 0.54 2.33 5.25
C ILE A 63 2.01 2.23 5.65
N GLU A 64 2.37 1.23 6.47
CA GLU A 64 3.76 0.98 6.88
C GLU A 64 4.67 0.79 5.66
N SER A 65 4.24 0.04 4.65
CA SER A 65 5.00 -0.17 3.42
C SER A 65 5.26 1.12 2.66
N VAL A 66 4.24 1.95 2.46
CA VAL A 66 4.37 3.23 1.77
C VAL A 66 5.31 4.16 2.56
N GLU A 67 5.16 4.23 3.88
CA GLU A 67 5.99 5.04 4.76
C GLU A 67 7.45 4.58 4.77
N ASN A 68 7.70 3.28 4.80
CA ASN A 68 9.04 2.70 4.75
C ASN A 68 9.75 3.03 3.44
N LEU A 69 9.05 2.88 2.30
CA LEU A 69 9.58 3.27 0.98
C LEU A 69 9.86 4.77 0.90
N TRP A 70 8.96 5.61 1.42
CA TRP A 70 9.18 7.06 1.47
C TRP A 70 10.35 7.44 2.37
N CYS A 71 10.52 6.78 3.51
CA CYS A 71 11.67 7.00 4.38
C CYS A 71 12.98 6.61 3.67
N SER A 72 13.00 5.51 2.92
CA SER A 72 14.13 5.10 2.09
C SER A 72 14.46 6.15 1.02
N ILE A 73 13.46 6.69 0.32
CA ILE A 73 13.62 7.80 -0.64
C ILE A 73 14.23 9.04 0.04
N ASN A 74 13.76 9.42 1.23
CA ASN A 74 14.31 10.57 1.95
C ASN A 74 15.76 10.37 2.38
N ARG A 75 16.13 9.17 2.81
CA ARG A 75 17.54 8.82 3.09
C ARG A 75 18.38 8.94 1.82
N ALA A 76 17.86 8.48 0.67
CA ALA A 76 18.52 8.67 -0.63
C ALA A 76 18.76 10.12 -0.97
N ARG A 77 17.75 10.97 -0.80
CA ARG A 77 17.90 12.41 -1.02
C ARG A 77 18.99 13.02 -0.15
N LEU A 78 19.06 12.66 1.14
CA LEU A 78 20.09 13.18 2.06
C LEU A 78 21.49 12.68 1.70
N ASN A 79 21.63 11.39 1.39
CA ASN A 79 22.92 10.76 1.11
C ASN A 79 23.56 11.25 -0.20
N TYR A 80 22.74 11.67 -1.17
CA TYR A 80 23.19 12.16 -2.47
C TYR A 80 23.04 13.69 -2.62
N TRP A 81 22.65 14.38 -1.55
CA TRP A 81 22.37 15.82 -1.57
C TRP A 81 23.52 16.65 -2.14
N SER A 82 24.78 16.33 -1.83
CA SER A 82 25.92 17.10 -2.34
C SER A 82 26.06 17.00 -3.86
N ILE A 83 25.78 15.82 -4.45
CA ILE A 83 25.82 15.63 -5.89
C ILE A 83 24.62 16.33 -6.54
N SER A 84 23.42 16.13 -6.00
CA SER A 84 22.20 16.83 -6.41
C SER A 84 22.39 18.36 -6.41
N PHE A 85 22.92 18.91 -5.31
CA PHE A 85 23.20 20.33 -5.18
C PHE A 85 24.19 20.81 -6.23
N MET A 86 25.24 20.04 -6.51
CA MET A 86 26.19 20.33 -7.59
C MET A 86 25.47 20.44 -8.93
N HIS A 87 24.61 19.49 -9.31
CA HIS A 87 23.89 19.53 -10.59
C HIS A 87 22.90 20.69 -10.71
N SER A 88 22.25 21.09 -9.62
CA SER A 88 21.27 22.20 -9.66
C SER A 88 21.90 23.59 -9.55
N ASN A 89 23.09 23.72 -8.97
CA ASN A 89 23.69 25.03 -8.66
C ASN A 89 24.96 25.34 -9.46
N TRP A 90 25.60 24.35 -10.08
CA TRP A 90 26.82 24.55 -10.85
C TRP A 90 26.55 24.39 -12.35
N THR A 91 27.21 25.23 -13.15
CA THR A 91 27.24 25.05 -14.61
C THR A 91 28.03 23.81 -14.97
N LEU A 92 27.74 23.19 -16.13
CA LEU A 92 28.49 22.03 -16.61
C LEU A 92 30.00 22.32 -16.73
N GLU A 93 30.37 23.53 -17.13
CA GLU A 93 31.76 23.99 -17.19
C GLU A 93 32.41 23.98 -15.80
N ARG A 94 31.73 24.52 -14.78
CA ARG A 94 32.23 24.52 -13.39
C ARG A 94 32.37 23.10 -12.85
N ILE A 95 31.42 22.21 -13.15
CA ILE A 95 31.49 20.80 -12.74
C ILE A 95 32.69 20.11 -13.42
N ALA A 96 32.87 20.33 -14.72
CA ALA A 96 34.01 19.78 -15.46
C ALA A 96 35.35 20.28 -14.90
N ASP A 97 35.46 21.58 -14.63
CA ASP A 97 36.64 22.20 -14.02
C ASP A 97 36.96 21.60 -12.63
N PHE A 98 35.94 21.34 -11.82
CA PHE A 98 36.09 20.69 -10.52
C PHE A 98 36.72 19.28 -10.64
N PHE A 99 36.21 18.44 -11.55
CA PHE A 99 36.78 17.09 -11.77
C PHE A 99 38.17 17.11 -12.41
N GLN A 100 38.56 18.20 -13.06
CA GLN A 100 39.92 18.46 -13.55
C GLN A 100 40.86 19.07 -12.49
N GLY A 101 40.39 19.23 -11.25
CA GLY A 101 41.20 19.71 -10.13
C GLY A 101 41.29 21.23 -9.98
N LYS A 102 40.51 22.01 -10.74
CA LYS A 102 40.37 23.46 -10.54
C LYS A 102 39.40 23.72 -9.39
N ARG A 103 39.93 23.81 -8.17
CA ARG A 103 39.16 23.99 -6.94
C ARG A 103 38.73 25.45 -6.72
N ASP A 104 37.54 25.61 -6.17
CA ASP A 104 36.96 26.85 -5.67
C ASP A 104 37.37 27.06 -4.20
N GLU A 105 37.72 28.29 -3.82
CA GLU A 105 38.15 28.69 -2.47
C GLU A 105 37.09 28.43 -1.37
N SER A 106 35.81 28.20 -1.71
CA SER A 106 34.69 28.03 -0.78
C SER A 106 34.65 26.66 -0.07
N GLY A 107 35.33 25.63 -0.58
CA GLY A 107 35.73 24.37 0.07
C GLY A 107 34.66 23.41 0.64
N SER A 108 33.47 23.87 1.02
CA SER A 108 32.50 23.07 1.79
C SER A 108 31.83 21.97 0.96
N LEU A 109 31.36 22.30 -0.25
CA LEU A 109 30.74 21.34 -1.15
C LEU A 109 31.76 20.34 -1.71
N GLU A 110 32.97 20.81 -1.99
CA GLU A 110 34.06 19.95 -2.48
C GLU A 110 34.36 18.81 -1.50
N SER A 111 34.50 19.12 -0.21
CA SER A 111 34.75 18.13 0.84
C SER A 111 33.64 17.08 0.95
N SER A 112 32.39 17.46 0.67
CA SER A 112 31.26 16.54 0.66
C SER A 112 31.25 15.64 -0.58
N LEU A 113 31.74 16.14 -1.72
CA LEU A 113 31.87 15.37 -2.95
C LEU A 113 33.06 14.40 -2.90
N GLU A 114 34.13 14.71 -2.17
CA GLU A 114 35.32 13.84 -2.08
C GLU A 114 35.04 12.43 -1.55
N GLN A 115 33.97 12.25 -0.77
CA GLN A 115 33.54 10.93 -0.28
C GLN A 115 33.23 9.96 -1.42
N PHE A 116 32.79 10.47 -2.57
CA PHE A 116 32.50 9.67 -3.77
C PHE A 116 33.75 9.25 -4.55
N LYS A 117 34.97 9.63 -4.12
CA LYS A 117 36.21 9.06 -4.66
C LYS A 117 36.37 7.57 -4.30
N ASP A 118 35.74 7.12 -3.21
CA ASP A 118 35.70 5.72 -2.81
C ASP A 118 34.41 5.05 -3.30
N LEU A 119 34.51 4.10 -4.23
CA LEU A 119 33.37 3.33 -4.70
C LEU A 119 32.63 2.62 -3.55
N LYS A 120 33.35 2.23 -2.48
CA LYS A 120 32.73 1.61 -1.31
C LYS A 120 31.75 2.55 -0.62
N PHE A 121 31.99 3.85 -0.65
CA PHE A 121 31.04 4.83 -0.16
C PHE A 121 29.75 4.76 -0.98
N THR A 122 29.81 4.85 -2.30
CA THR A 122 28.64 4.75 -3.19
C THR A 122 27.88 3.43 -3.00
N VAL A 123 28.59 2.31 -2.89
CA VAL A 123 27.97 0.99 -2.64
C VAL A 123 27.29 0.95 -1.28
N LYS A 124 27.94 1.47 -0.23
CA LYS A 124 27.36 1.54 1.11
C LYS A 124 26.12 2.44 1.12
N GLN A 125 26.15 3.61 0.47
CA GLN A 125 25.00 4.50 0.38
C GLN A 125 23.80 3.83 -0.30
N LYS A 126 24.05 3.02 -1.34
CA LYS A 126 23.00 2.20 -1.96
C LYS A 126 22.42 1.17 -0.98
N GLN A 127 23.27 0.48 -0.21
CA GLN A 127 22.80 -0.51 0.77
C GLN A 127 21.91 0.11 1.85
N LEU A 128 22.19 1.35 2.28
CA LEU A 128 21.36 2.09 3.24
C LEU A 128 19.91 2.33 2.76
N PHE A 129 19.64 2.18 1.45
CA PHE A 129 18.30 2.26 0.88
C PHE A 129 17.48 1.01 1.14
N GLU A 130 18.15 -0.13 1.14
CA GLU A 130 17.57 -1.46 1.37
C GLU A 130 17.50 -1.75 2.88
N GLU A 131 18.30 -1.07 3.71
CA GLU A 131 18.25 -1.19 5.16
C GLU A 131 16.89 -0.77 5.73
N GLY A 132 16.20 -1.72 6.36
CA GLY A 132 14.89 -1.50 6.97
C GLY A 132 13.71 -1.65 5.99
N LEU A 133 13.95 -1.99 4.73
CA LEU A 133 12.91 -2.52 3.86
C LEU A 133 12.71 -4.00 4.15
N ASN A 134 11.48 -4.40 4.42
CA ASN A 134 11.13 -5.80 4.49
C ASN A 134 11.03 -6.35 3.05
N GLU A 135 11.51 -7.58 2.81
CA GLU A 135 11.33 -8.26 1.50
C GLU A 135 9.84 -8.35 1.10
N THR A 136 8.94 -8.23 2.08
CA THR A 136 7.50 -8.29 1.88
C THR A 136 6.86 -6.95 1.47
N GLU A 137 7.57 -5.82 1.46
CA GLU A 137 6.93 -4.52 1.14
C GLU A 137 6.29 -4.54 -0.25
N VAL A 138 6.91 -5.24 -1.22
CA VAL A 138 6.39 -5.43 -2.57
C VAL A 138 5.00 -6.09 -2.60
N LEU A 139 4.64 -6.88 -1.58
CA LEU A 139 3.35 -7.56 -1.49
C LEU A 139 2.22 -6.62 -1.07
N HIS A 140 2.56 -5.44 -0.55
CA HIS A 140 1.61 -4.51 0.06
C HIS A 140 1.50 -3.18 -0.70
N VAL A 141 2.27 -3.02 -1.78
CA VAL A 141 2.26 -1.82 -2.62
C VAL A 141 1.78 -2.14 -4.04
N SER A 142 1.37 -1.10 -4.77
CA SER A 142 1.04 -1.28 -6.19
C SER A 142 2.32 -1.48 -7.02
N PRO A 143 2.26 -2.22 -8.15
CA PRO A 143 3.39 -2.34 -9.06
C PRO A 143 3.93 -0.99 -9.55
N ARG A 144 3.03 -0.01 -9.74
CA ARG A 144 3.40 1.36 -10.12
C ARG A 144 4.21 2.05 -9.03
N LEU A 145 3.75 1.99 -7.77
CA LEU A 145 4.46 2.58 -6.65
C LEU A 145 5.85 1.96 -6.46
N TRP A 146 5.94 0.64 -6.61
CA TRP A 146 7.22 -0.10 -6.57
C TRP A 146 8.15 0.33 -7.71
N THR A 147 7.62 0.53 -8.91
CA THR A 147 8.43 0.95 -10.07
C THR A 147 8.96 2.38 -9.89
N LEU A 148 8.13 3.29 -9.38
CA LEU A 148 8.52 4.66 -9.05
C LEU A 148 9.63 4.69 -7.98
N TYR A 149 9.46 3.91 -6.90
CA TYR A 149 10.48 3.74 -5.87
C TYR A 149 11.83 3.30 -6.46
N ASN A 150 11.83 2.22 -7.26
CA ASN A 150 13.05 1.69 -7.85
C ASN A 150 13.70 2.68 -8.83
N ALA A 151 12.90 3.44 -9.59
CA ALA A 151 13.42 4.45 -10.51
C ALA A 151 14.15 5.57 -9.76
N ILE A 152 13.55 6.09 -8.68
CA ILE A 152 14.15 7.13 -7.84
C ILE A 152 15.47 6.65 -7.23
N VAL A 153 15.46 5.45 -6.64
CA VAL A 153 16.63 4.85 -6.01
C VAL A 153 17.73 4.56 -7.03
N ALA A 154 17.38 3.95 -8.16
CA ALA A 154 18.33 3.66 -9.23
C ALA A 154 18.96 4.94 -9.79
N ALA A 155 18.16 5.99 -10.01
CA ALA A 155 18.66 7.27 -10.49
C ALA A 155 19.68 7.88 -9.53
N ARG A 156 19.35 7.97 -8.23
CA ARG A 156 20.28 8.50 -7.22
C ARG A 156 21.55 7.66 -7.08
N SER A 157 21.41 6.34 -6.97
CA SER A 157 22.57 5.44 -6.91
C SER A 157 23.48 5.58 -8.12
N GLN A 158 22.91 5.65 -9.31
CA GLN A 158 23.67 5.79 -10.55
C GLN A 158 24.40 7.13 -10.61
N LEU A 159 23.82 8.20 -10.04
CA LEU A 159 24.47 9.50 -9.94
C LEU A 159 25.79 9.40 -9.17
N GLY A 160 25.81 8.73 -8.01
CA GLY A 160 27.06 8.54 -7.26
C GLY A 160 28.06 7.61 -7.95
N VAL A 161 27.61 6.67 -8.78
CA VAL A 161 28.51 5.87 -9.62
C VAL A 161 29.17 6.75 -10.68
N LEU A 162 28.40 7.62 -11.34
CA LEU A 162 28.93 8.56 -12.32
C LEU A 162 29.89 9.57 -11.68
N THR A 163 29.59 10.05 -10.47
CA THR A 163 30.50 10.91 -9.69
C THR A 163 31.81 10.18 -9.39
N PHE A 164 31.75 8.93 -8.93
CA PHE A 164 32.94 8.11 -8.71
C PHE A 164 33.77 7.96 -9.98
N LEU A 165 33.13 7.59 -11.10
CA LEU A 165 33.80 7.44 -12.39
C LEU A 165 34.38 8.77 -12.89
N SER A 166 33.71 9.89 -12.60
CA SER A 166 34.21 11.22 -12.95
C SER A 166 35.49 11.57 -12.19
N PHE A 167 35.59 11.17 -10.92
CA PHE A 167 36.84 11.29 -10.16
C PHE A 167 37.93 10.36 -10.69
N GLN A 168 37.60 9.12 -11.06
CA GLN A 168 38.59 8.16 -11.60
C GLN A 168 39.13 8.59 -12.96
N GLY A 169 38.30 9.22 -13.79
CA GLY A 169 38.67 9.66 -15.14
C GLY A 169 39.16 11.11 -15.23
N GLU A 170 39.17 11.85 -14.13
CA GLU A 170 39.47 13.30 -14.09
C GLU A 170 38.63 14.12 -15.09
N GLN A 171 37.44 13.63 -15.39
CA GLN A 171 36.53 14.20 -16.39
C GLN A 171 35.10 14.00 -15.92
N TYR A 172 34.31 15.08 -15.95
CA TYR A 172 32.89 14.97 -15.67
C TYR A 172 32.17 14.06 -16.67
N ILE A 173 31.45 13.08 -16.16
CA ILE A 173 30.56 12.21 -16.94
C ILE A 173 29.13 12.70 -16.77
N ASP A 174 28.55 13.22 -17.84
CA ASP A 174 27.18 13.72 -17.84
C ASP A 174 26.17 12.57 -17.72
N TRP A 175 25.33 12.62 -16.69
CA TRP A 175 24.28 11.64 -16.44
C TRP A 175 23.29 11.51 -17.61
N ARG A 176 23.11 12.58 -18.39
CA ARG A 176 22.24 12.58 -19.59
C ARG A 176 22.75 11.67 -20.69
N THR A 177 24.03 11.28 -20.63
CA THR A 177 24.64 10.36 -21.59
C THR A 177 24.64 8.91 -21.08
N ASN A 178 24.21 8.67 -19.85
CA ASN A 178 24.23 7.33 -19.26
C ASN A 178 22.94 6.57 -19.58
N GLU A 179 23.04 5.51 -20.40
CA GLU A 179 21.89 4.72 -20.84
C GLU A 179 21.13 4.04 -19.68
N ILE A 180 21.83 3.61 -18.63
CA ILE A 180 21.21 2.98 -17.45
C ILE A 180 20.33 3.99 -16.71
N MET A 181 20.85 5.19 -16.49
CA MET A 181 20.12 6.32 -15.91
C MET A 181 18.87 6.65 -16.74
N LEU A 182 19.04 6.83 -18.04
CA LEU A 182 17.93 7.15 -18.94
C LEU A 182 16.89 6.04 -18.98
N SER A 183 17.29 4.77 -18.98
CA SER A 183 16.36 3.64 -18.95
C SER A 183 15.54 3.59 -17.66
N ALA A 184 16.15 3.91 -16.52
CA ALA A 184 15.44 3.95 -15.24
C ALA A 184 14.38 5.06 -15.19
N LEU A 185 14.70 6.22 -15.77
CA LEU A 185 13.82 7.39 -15.81
C LEU A 185 12.69 7.22 -16.84
N LYS A 186 13.01 6.79 -18.07
CA LYS A 186 12.04 6.66 -19.19
C LYS A 186 10.88 5.73 -18.89
N GLY A 187 11.10 4.63 -18.14
CA GLY A 187 10.05 3.67 -17.83
C GLY A 187 8.92 4.24 -16.96
N ASN A 188 9.09 5.43 -16.38
CA ASN A 188 8.16 5.98 -15.40
C ASN A 188 7.54 7.33 -15.74
N ILE A 189 8.04 8.02 -16.75
CA ILE A 189 7.52 9.32 -17.17
C ILE A 189 6.59 9.09 -18.36
N GLU A 190 5.30 9.41 -18.21
CA GLU A 190 4.31 9.30 -19.30
C GLU A 190 4.28 10.61 -20.10
N GLY A 191 4.43 10.55 -21.44
CA GLY A 191 4.20 11.69 -22.34
C GLY A 191 5.10 11.75 -23.58
N GLU A 192 4.58 12.36 -24.65
CA GLU A 192 5.22 12.63 -25.96
C GLU A 192 6.53 13.46 -25.87
N ASP A 193 6.87 14.00 -24.69
CA ASP A 193 8.06 14.84 -24.46
C ASP A 193 9.36 14.06 -24.19
N ILE A 194 9.38 12.73 -24.31
CA ILE A 194 10.59 11.89 -24.14
C ILE A 194 10.82 10.95 -25.33
N GLU A 195 10.31 11.29 -26.51
CA GLU A 195 10.80 10.64 -27.74
C GLU A 195 12.28 10.94 -28.00
N SER A 196 12.88 11.87 -27.24
CA SER A 196 14.32 12.05 -27.13
C SER A 196 14.71 12.30 -25.67
N PRO A 197 15.79 11.69 -25.14
CA PRO A 197 16.45 12.18 -23.93
C PRO A 197 16.80 13.68 -23.97
N LYS A 198 16.75 14.30 -25.16
CA LYS A 198 16.95 15.74 -25.39
C LYS A 198 15.67 16.58 -25.38
N SER A 199 14.47 15.98 -25.38
CA SER A 199 13.18 16.71 -25.41
C SER A 199 12.60 16.95 -24.03
N VAL A 200 13.08 16.26 -23.00
CA VAL A 200 12.90 16.71 -21.61
C VAL A 200 13.79 17.93 -21.44
N ALA A 201 13.24 19.10 -21.72
CA ALA A 201 13.85 20.41 -21.51
C ALA A 201 14.00 20.78 -20.02
N THR A 202 14.18 19.78 -19.15
CA THR A 202 14.63 19.99 -17.78
C THR A 202 16.11 19.64 -17.77
N ASP A 203 16.97 20.65 -17.90
CA ASP A 203 18.42 20.46 -17.78
C ASP A 203 18.80 19.93 -16.38
N ASP A 204 17.89 19.99 -15.40
CA ASP A 204 18.13 19.65 -14.01
C ASP A 204 17.67 18.22 -13.65
N PHE A 205 18.63 17.41 -13.18
CA PHE A 205 18.39 16.08 -12.63
C PHE A 205 17.38 16.13 -11.47
N GLU A 206 17.46 17.16 -10.62
CA GLU A 206 16.58 17.28 -9.45
C GLU A 206 15.13 17.54 -9.81
N GLU A 207 14.86 18.21 -10.94
CA GLU A 207 13.48 18.43 -11.39
C GLU A 207 12.81 17.11 -11.79
N ILE A 208 13.55 16.25 -12.51
CA ILE A 208 13.06 14.92 -12.90
C ILE A 208 12.81 14.06 -11.66
N VAL A 209 13.74 14.04 -10.72
CA VAL A 209 13.58 13.25 -9.49
C VAL A 209 12.45 13.81 -8.62
N ALA A 210 12.30 15.12 -8.52
CA ALA A 210 11.18 15.76 -7.81
C ALA A 210 9.83 15.40 -8.44
N TRP A 211 9.74 15.33 -9.76
CA TRP A 211 8.55 14.85 -10.47
C TRP A 211 8.24 13.39 -10.11
N LEU A 212 9.24 12.50 -10.13
CA LEU A 212 9.07 11.10 -9.73
C LEU A 212 8.62 10.97 -8.27
N GLU A 213 9.17 11.78 -7.37
CA GLU A 213 8.74 11.84 -5.96
C GLU A 213 7.29 12.31 -5.82
N ALA A 214 6.88 13.31 -6.60
CA ALA A 214 5.50 13.79 -6.60
C ALA A 214 4.52 12.70 -7.09
N GLU A 215 4.85 11.99 -8.16
CA GLU A 215 4.06 10.85 -8.63
C GLU A 215 4.06 9.69 -7.62
N PHE A 216 5.16 9.44 -6.92
CA PHE A 216 5.22 8.47 -5.83
C PHE A 216 4.26 8.86 -4.69
N ILE A 217 4.28 10.12 -4.24
CA ILE A 217 3.39 10.61 -3.18
C ILE A 217 1.92 10.49 -3.60
N LYS A 218 1.61 10.85 -4.85
CA LYS A 218 0.26 10.77 -5.42
C LYS A 218 -0.24 9.33 -5.47
N GLU A 219 0.57 8.40 -5.98
CA GLU A 219 0.21 6.98 -6.05
C GLU A 219 0.10 6.35 -4.65
N GLY A 220 1.01 6.69 -3.74
CA GLY A 220 0.96 6.23 -2.35
C GLY A 220 -0.29 6.74 -1.62
N SER A 221 -0.64 8.00 -1.83
CA SER A 221 -1.86 8.60 -1.28
C SER A 221 -3.12 7.91 -1.82
N ARG A 222 -3.16 7.62 -3.13
CA ARG A 222 -4.25 6.89 -3.78
C ARG A 222 -4.40 5.49 -3.21
N LEU A 223 -3.29 4.77 -3.01
CA LEU A 223 -3.29 3.42 -2.45
C LEU A 223 -3.80 3.42 -1.00
N ILE A 224 -3.30 4.36 -0.18
CA ILE A 224 -3.75 4.53 1.20
C ILE A 224 -5.24 4.87 1.23
N GLN A 225 -5.71 5.80 0.39
CA GLN A 225 -7.12 6.18 0.32
C GLN A 225 -8.02 5.07 -0.25
N GLY A 226 -7.55 4.27 -1.20
CA GLY A 226 -8.29 3.09 -1.65
C GLY A 226 -8.49 2.08 -0.51
N SER A 227 -7.47 1.87 0.32
CA SER A 227 -7.58 1.03 1.53
C SER A 227 -8.53 1.64 2.58
N LYS A 228 -8.49 2.98 2.74
CA LYS A 228 -9.56 3.92 3.15
C LYS A 228 -11.00 3.45 2.94
N GLU A 229 -11.41 3.64 1.70
CA GLU A 229 -12.78 3.56 1.22
C GLU A 229 -13.27 2.12 1.19
N PHE A 230 -12.39 1.18 0.80
CA PHE A 230 -12.75 -0.24 0.78
C PHE A 230 -13.11 -0.77 2.18
N ALA A 231 -12.34 -0.42 3.21
CA ALA A 231 -12.66 -0.84 4.58
C ALA A 231 -14.00 -0.25 5.06
N HIS A 232 -14.28 1.00 4.70
CA HIS A 232 -15.55 1.66 5.03
C HIS A 232 -16.75 0.97 4.34
N SER A 233 -16.66 0.74 3.02
CA SER A 233 -17.71 0.07 2.23
C SER A 233 -18.04 -1.34 2.76
N VAL A 234 -17.00 -2.09 3.17
CA VAL A 234 -17.17 -3.39 3.82
C VAL A 234 -17.92 -3.28 5.14
N GLN A 235 -17.54 -2.32 5.98
CA GLN A 235 -18.17 -2.11 7.29
C GLN A 235 -19.65 -1.73 7.13
N GLU A 236 -19.97 -0.86 6.18
CA GLU A 236 -21.35 -0.52 5.82
C GLU A 236 -22.13 -1.74 5.31
N THR A 237 -21.52 -2.54 4.43
CA THR A 237 -22.14 -3.78 3.92
C THR A 237 -22.42 -4.76 5.06
N TYR A 238 -21.50 -4.90 6.01
CA TYR A 238 -21.69 -5.74 7.18
C TYR A 238 -22.83 -5.24 8.08
N ILE A 239 -22.87 -3.94 8.38
CA ILE A 239 -23.96 -3.33 9.16
C ILE A 239 -25.31 -3.52 8.47
N ALA A 240 -25.35 -3.37 7.14
CA ALA A 240 -26.56 -3.59 6.35
C ALA A 240 -27.02 -5.06 6.41
N LEU A 241 -26.10 -6.02 6.35
CA LEU A 241 -26.41 -7.44 6.49
C LEU A 241 -26.94 -7.80 7.88
N LEU A 242 -26.38 -7.20 8.95
CA LEU A 242 -26.90 -7.38 10.31
C LEU A 242 -28.34 -6.87 10.44
N ARG A 243 -28.61 -5.63 10.00
CA ARG A 243 -29.95 -5.03 10.05
C ARG A 243 -30.99 -5.83 9.24
N ARG A 244 -30.59 -6.36 8.08
CA ARG A 244 -31.46 -7.21 7.24
C ARG A 244 -31.80 -8.54 7.93
N ASN A 245 -30.85 -9.10 8.66
CA ASN A 245 -31.09 -10.33 9.42
C ASN A 245 -31.95 -10.10 10.68
N GLU A 246 -31.84 -8.94 11.33
CA GLU A 246 -32.69 -8.56 12.48
C GLU A 246 -34.15 -8.41 12.06
N SER A 247 -34.42 -7.64 11.00
CA SER A 247 -35.77 -7.46 10.44
C SER A 247 -36.41 -8.76 9.94
N ALA A 248 -35.62 -9.67 9.36
CA ALA A 248 -36.11 -10.99 8.97
C ALA A 248 -36.60 -11.82 10.17
N THR A 249 -35.90 -11.77 11.30
CA THR A 249 -36.37 -12.44 12.53
C THR A 249 -37.59 -11.80 13.15
N GLU A 250 -37.68 -10.48 13.20
CA GLU A 250 -38.86 -9.79 13.74
C GLU A 250 -40.12 -10.12 12.93
N SER A 251 -39.99 -10.25 11.60
CA SER A 251 -41.09 -10.63 10.71
C SER A 251 -41.58 -12.07 10.90
N LEU A 252 -40.71 -12.97 11.36
CA LEU A 252 -41.05 -14.37 11.65
C LEU A 252 -41.73 -14.52 13.01
N VAL A 253 -41.34 -13.70 13.99
CA VAL A 253 -41.93 -13.69 15.34
C VAL A 253 -43.31 -13.02 15.36
N THR A 254 -43.55 -12.04 14.50
CA THR A 254 -44.86 -11.34 14.42
C THR A 254 -45.92 -12.08 13.59
N ARG A 255 -45.52 -13.12 12.83
CA ARG A 255 -46.43 -13.94 12.01
C ARG A 255 -46.78 -15.31 12.63
N SER A 256 -46.12 -15.68 13.73
CA SER A 256 -46.40 -16.88 14.55
C SER A 256 -47.32 -16.54 15.72
#